data_AF-A0A7R9PR12-F1
#
_entry.id   AF-A0A7R9PR12-F1
#
_cell.length_a   1.000
_cell.length_b   1.000
_cell.length_c   1.000
_cell.angle_alpha   90.00
_cell.angle_beta   90.00
_cell.angle_gamma   90.00
#
_symmetry.space_group_name_H-M   'P 1'
#
loop_
_entity.id
_entity.type
_entity.pdbx_description
1 polymer ?
#
loop_
_entity_poly.entity_id
_entity_poly.type
_entity_poly.pdbx_seq_one_letter_code
_entity_poly.pdbx_strand_id
1 'polypeptide(L)'
;METDVDCMLVPNVISNDEYLKIPEELREKIKAFVTSKYEEFVVSKAVLVSTKVNHEQKITCLENELAKIQQEHNNDKNQLTKTGQDLQTVENKLKTLENDLQTQQDLVQRLERENSEYRQQRNSALDERDSLQRLWERRAVELERIQDECKSLNLELKAANISKSEAVTKYEEVKSLQESLLYKEARFEKERIFLNNTIKTLTDELNKHTSELNQARRDYMNRLLTLEGQLSTNTEQFQTAERTIEELKTKLNISNEKIEKLSDKLKEQREDEIRLKETYDKELEAQRKMVELYKDKSCSADSKSEELTSGVKQLQQLLQEATQQYGDLEMEMNRRIVEHQEELAEKEQIIDRLKKELDDANELLKSAQHENLERTIESMSPAAAAASRMIKSGLTVTQIYSQYVSASDELLLTKEENKRLNHFINTIIEDIEEKAPYLMKKQKEDYARTLLQVESAKTNMDAMLAELQKVTDEGNEAKKTAAFHVRENLRLKAELTDVSKQVCFLLKEVEQARAGFAGLPSNADVSGGEANSSSLLISEKLVTFGNIEELHLNNQKLLALVRELTTKKEEEEKEKDDLDPQELKLANELVMLSSTAEDGEIEIRISVG
;
A
#
# COMPACT_ATOMS: atom_id res chain seq x y z
N MET A 1 107.65 -165.04 32.04
CA MET A 1 107.54 -165.99 33.17
C MET A 1 107.26 -167.37 32.60
N GLU A 2 108.32 -167.94 32.09
CA GLU A 2 108.40 -169.20 31.39
C GLU A 2 108.37 -170.33 32.43
N THR A 3 107.69 -171.42 32.09
CA THR A 3 107.93 -172.71 32.73
C THR A 3 109.09 -173.37 31.99
N ASP A 4 110.18 -173.65 32.68
CA ASP A 4 111.28 -174.48 32.15
C ASP A 4 110.78 -175.91 31.92
N VAL A 5 110.24 -176.18 30.73
CA VAL A 5 109.86 -177.53 30.27
C VAL A 5 111.08 -178.17 29.59
N ASP A 6 112.17 -178.28 30.34
CA ASP A 6 113.42 -178.80 29.80
C ASP A 6 113.35 -180.33 29.63
N CYS A 7 113.36 -180.76 28.36
CA CYS A 7 113.82 -182.08 27.90
C CYS A 7 113.17 -183.38 28.42
N MET A 8 111.87 -183.41 28.78
CA MET A 8 111.17 -184.66 29.19
C MET A 8 109.99 -185.11 28.29
N LEU A 9 109.99 -184.76 27.00
CA LEU A 9 108.89 -185.12 26.07
C LEU A 9 108.94 -186.55 25.50
N VAL A 10 110.12 -187.16 25.32
CA VAL A 10 110.26 -188.48 24.69
C VAL A 10 109.81 -189.67 25.56
N PRO A 11 110.03 -189.68 26.90
CA PRO A 11 109.59 -190.79 27.76
C PRO A 11 108.07 -191.01 27.83
N ASN A 12 107.24 -190.03 27.43
CA ASN A 12 105.78 -190.14 27.45
C ASN A 12 105.19 -190.89 26.22
N VAL A 13 106.01 -191.28 25.24
CA VAL A 13 105.56 -191.91 23.98
C VAL A 13 106.16 -193.30 23.76
N ILE A 14 107.31 -193.60 24.40
CA ILE A 14 108.07 -194.84 24.20
C ILE A 14 108.43 -195.41 25.58
N SER A 15 108.18 -196.70 25.82
CA SER A 15 108.49 -197.34 27.10
C SER A 15 110.00 -197.44 27.33
N ASN A 16 110.47 -197.40 28.59
CA ASN A 16 111.90 -197.30 28.90
C ASN A 16 112.76 -198.41 28.26
N ASP A 17 112.24 -199.65 28.18
CA ASP A 17 112.92 -200.79 27.55
C ASP A 17 113.00 -200.71 26.01
N GLU A 18 112.19 -199.87 25.40
CA GLU A 18 112.21 -199.57 23.96
C GLU A 18 113.07 -198.32 23.70
N TYR A 19 112.93 -197.31 24.57
CA TYR A 19 113.75 -196.10 24.58
C TYR A 19 115.24 -196.46 24.66
N LEU A 20 115.63 -197.39 25.54
CA LEU A 20 117.00 -197.89 25.67
C LEU A 20 117.53 -198.63 24.43
N LYS A 21 116.67 -199.22 23.59
CA LYS A 21 117.08 -199.91 22.34
C LYS A 21 117.33 -198.95 21.18
N ILE A 22 116.88 -197.70 21.26
CA ILE A 22 117.10 -196.69 20.24
C ILE A 22 118.51 -196.09 20.40
N PRO A 23 119.39 -196.15 19.38
CA PRO A 23 120.71 -195.52 19.41
C PRO A 23 120.63 -194.05 19.81
N GLU A 24 121.60 -193.61 20.60
CA GLU A 24 121.60 -192.30 21.28
C GLU A 24 121.46 -191.12 20.29
N GLU A 25 122.10 -191.21 19.11
CA GLU A 25 121.93 -190.24 18.03
C GLU A 25 120.48 -190.07 17.55
N LEU A 26 119.73 -191.16 17.42
CA LEU A 26 118.33 -191.12 16.95
C LEU A 26 117.42 -190.53 18.03
N ARG A 27 117.75 -190.78 19.29
CA ARG A 27 117.08 -190.23 20.47
C ARG A 27 117.21 -188.71 20.52
N GLU A 28 118.42 -188.20 20.37
CA GLU A 28 118.69 -186.75 20.27
C GLU A 28 118.07 -186.13 19.01
N LYS A 29 118.11 -186.81 17.85
CA LYS A 29 117.44 -186.33 16.62
C LYS A 29 115.91 -186.20 16.78
N ILE A 30 115.25 -187.19 17.39
CA ILE A 30 113.80 -187.14 17.68
C ILE A 30 113.49 -186.02 18.67
N LYS A 31 114.25 -185.93 19.76
CA LYS A 31 114.13 -184.89 20.79
C LYS A 31 114.28 -183.50 20.18
N ALA A 32 115.36 -183.24 19.43
CA ALA A 32 115.61 -181.96 18.76
C ALA A 32 114.52 -181.60 17.75
N PHE A 33 113.98 -182.56 16.99
CA PHE A 33 112.85 -182.30 16.08
C PHE A 33 111.56 -181.94 16.84
N VAL A 34 111.27 -182.62 17.95
CA VAL A 34 110.11 -182.33 18.80
C VAL A 34 110.26 -180.96 19.48
N THR A 35 111.44 -180.63 20.01
CA THR A 35 111.71 -179.30 20.57
C THR A 35 111.58 -178.22 19.50
N SER A 36 112.20 -178.40 18.32
CA SER A 36 112.10 -177.47 17.20
C SER A 36 110.66 -177.25 16.72
N LYS A 37 109.82 -178.29 16.66
CA LYS A 37 108.40 -178.14 16.31
C LYS A 37 107.55 -177.54 17.44
N TYR A 38 107.93 -177.75 18.70
CA TYR A 38 107.33 -177.05 19.83
C TYR A 38 107.71 -175.56 19.84
N GLU A 39 108.97 -175.22 19.56
CA GLU A 39 109.46 -173.86 19.39
C GLU A 39 108.77 -173.15 18.21
N GLU A 40 108.69 -173.77 17.03
CA GLU A 40 107.92 -173.24 15.90
C GLU A 40 106.45 -172.97 16.28
N PHE A 41 105.82 -173.86 17.04
CA PHE A 41 104.44 -173.69 17.50
C PHE A 41 104.31 -172.55 18.54
N VAL A 42 105.23 -172.48 19.50
CA VAL A 42 105.25 -171.40 20.52
C VAL A 42 105.50 -170.04 19.87
N VAL A 43 106.46 -169.95 18.93
CA VAL A 43 106.72 -168.74 18.14
C VAL A 43 105.51 -168.38 17.28
N SER A 44 104.93 -169.33 16.55
CA SER A 44 103.73 -169.08 15.73
C SER A 44 102.54 -168.61 16.56
N LYS A 45 102.35 -169.18 17.76
CA LYS A 45 101.32 -168.78 18.72
C LYS A 45 101.59 -167.41 19.32
N ALA A 46 102.85 -167.09 19.66
CA ALA A 46 103.26 -165.78 20.14
C ALA A 46 103.09 -164.69 19.06
N VAL A 47 103.44 -164.98 17.81
CA VAL A 47 103.20 -164.12 16.65
C VAL A 47 101.70 -163.91 16.44
N LEU A 48 100.87 -164.96 16.47
CA LEU A 48 99.42 -164.84 16.32
C LEU A 48 98.76 -164.03 17.45
N VAL A 49 99.21 -164.20 18.70
CA VAL A 49 98.76 -163.38 19.83
C VAL A 49 99.22 -161.93 19.66
N SER A 50 100.47 -161.69 19.24
CA SER A 50 101.00 -160.35 18.99
C SER A 50 100.26 -159.64 17.85
N THR A 51 100.04 -160.30 16.70
CA THR A 51 99.28 -159.71 15.59
C THR A 51 97.83 -159.47 15.99
N LYS A 52 97.19 -160.40 16.73
CA LYS A 52 95.85 -160.20 17.28
C LYS A 52 95.79 -158.93 18.15
N VAL A 53 96.69 -158.80 19.14
CA VAL A 53 96.75 -157.61 20.01
C VAL A 53 97.02 -156.34 19.21
N ASN A 54 97.91 -156.38 18.21
CA ASN A 54 98.17 -155.24 17.32
C ASN A 54 96.95 -154.87 16.46
N HIS A 55 96.10 -155.84 16.09
CA HIS A 55 94.84 -155.58 15.40
C HIS A 55 93.75 -155.05 16.35
N GLU A 56 93.63 -155.58 17.57
CA GLU A 56 92.72 -155.06 18.60
C GLU A 56 93.09 -153.63 19.01
N GLN A 57 94.38 -153.31 19.11
CA GLN A 57 94.88 -151.94 19.30
C GLN A 57 94.54 -151.03 18.11
N LYS A 58 94.70 -151.49 16.86
CA LYS A 58 94.32 -150.70 15.67
C LYS A 58 92.82 -150.47 15.57
N ILE A 59 92.01 -151.48 15.88
CA ILE A 59 90.55 -151.38 15.92
C ILE A 59 90.14 -150.34 16.98
N THR A 60 90.63 -150.48 18.22
CA THR A 60 90.31 -149.52 19.29
C THR A 60 90.85 -148.11 19.01
N CYS A 61 91.98 -147.93 18.33
CA CYS A 61 92.41 -146.62 17.84
C CYS A 61 91.43 -146.03 16.81
N LEU A 62 91.04 -146.80 15.79
CA LEU A 62 90.12 -146.35 14.75
C LEU A 62 88.69 -146.10 15.29
N GLU A 63 88.24 -146.87 16.27
CA GLU A 63 86.98 -146.65 16.99
C GLU A 63 87.02 -145.33 17.78
N ASN A 64 88.13 -145.03 18.46
CA ASN A 64 88.33 -143.74 19.14
C ASN A 64 88.43 -142.56 18.16
N GLU A 65 89.02 -142.74 16.98
CA GLU A 65 89.07 -141.72 15.92
C GLU A 65 87.69 -141.49 15.29
N LEU A 66 86.94 -142.55 14.98
CA LEU A 66 85.56 -142.46 14.51
C LEU A 66 84.65 -141.81 15.55
N ALA A 67 84.81 -142.12 16.84
CA ALA A 67 84.05 -141.48 17.91
C ALA A 67 84.32 -139.98 18.01
N LYS A 68 85.59 -139.55 17.87
CA LYS A 68 85.95 -138.12 17.80
C LYS A 68 85.33 -137.44 16.58
N ILE A 69 85.49 -138.00 15.39
CA ILE A 69 84.94 -137.44 14.14
C ILE A 69 83.41 -137.37 14.21
N GLN A 70 82.74 -138.36 14.81
CA GLN A 70 81.29 -138.32 15.06
C GLN A 70 80.90 -137.24 16.07
N GLN A 71 81.69 -137.02 17.13
CA GLN A 71 81.48 -135.95 18.09
C GLN A 71 81.67 -134.56 17.45
N GLU A 72 82.73 -134.38 16.67
CA GLU A 72 83.03 -133.15 15.90
C GLU A 72 81.92 -132.86 14.89
N HIS A 73 81.57 -133.82 14.03
CA HIS A 73 80.46 -133.70 13.08
C HIS A 73 79.12 -133.37 13.77
N ASN A 74 78.84 -133.97 14.94
CA ASN A 74 77.62 -133.65 15.69
C ASN A 74 77.69 -132.24 16.32
N ASN A 75 78.85 -131.78 16.77
CA ASN A 75 79.06 -130.40 17.23
C ASN A 75 78.85 -129.41 16.08
N ASP A 76 79.45 -129.64 14.92
CA ASP A 76 79.35 -128.78 13.74
C ASP A 76 77.93 -128.76 13.18
N LYS A 77 77.25 -129.91 13.13
CA LYS A 77 75.83 -130.00 12.79
C LYS A 77 74.95 -129.21 13.77
N ASN A 78 75.26 -129.27 15.07
CA ASN A 78 74.56 -128.49 16.10
C ASN A 78 74.88 -126.99 16.06
N GLN A 79 76.05 -126.59 15.55
CA GLN A 79 76.38 -125.20 15.27
C GLN A 79 75.64 -124.71 14.02
N LEU A 80 75.64 -125.50 12.95
CA LEU A 80 74.96 -125.19 11.68
C LEU A 80 73.44 -125.05 11.85
N THR A 81 72.80 -125.88 12.68
CA THR A 81 71.36 -125.72 12.97
C THR A 81 71.08 -124.48 13.81
N LYS A 82 71.96 -124.10 14.75
CA LYS A 82 71.86 -122.83 15.49
C LYS A 82 72.02 -121.63 14.56
N THR A 83 73.09 -121.57 13.76
CA THR A 83 73.31 -120.45 12.84
C THR A 83 72.21 -120.35 11.78
N GLY A 84 71.62 -121.46 11.34
CA GLY A 84 70.43 -121.48 10.49
C GLY A 84 69.17 -120.92 11.18
N GLN A 85 68.95 -121.27 12.45
CA GLN A 85 67.87 -120.69 13.27
C GLN A 85 68.09 -119.19 13.51
N ASP A 86 69.30 -118.79 13.91
CA ASP A 86 69.68 -117.40 14.14
C ASP A 86 69.46 -116.56 12.87
N LEU A 87 69.97 -117.03 11.73
CA LEU A 87 69.77 -116.42 10.42
C LEU A 87 68.28 -116.29 10.06
N GLN A 88 67.47 -117.32 10.30
CA GLN A 88 66.01 -117.25 10.11
C GLN A 88 65.36 -116.20 11.04
N THR A 89 65.82 -116.04 12.28
CA THR A 89 65.30 -114.95 13.14
C THR A 89 65.75 -113.57 12.66
N VAL A 90 66.96 -113.44 12.11
CA VAL A 90 67.48 -112.18 11.55
C VAL A 90 66.73 -111.82 10.27
N GLU A 91 66.50 -112.75 9.36
CA GLU A 91 65.64 -112.54 8.19
C GLU A 91 64.23 -112.09 8.56
N ASN A 92 63.62 -112.72 9.56
CA ASN A 92 62.27 -112.35 10.00
C ASN A 92 62.26 -110.94 10.63
N LYS A 93 63.27 -110.58 11.44
CA LYS A 93 63.44 -109.23 11.99
C LYS A 93 63.68 -108.19 10.89
N LEU A 94 64.46 -108.55 9.87
CA LEU A 94 64.74 -107.69 8.72
C LEU A 94 63.46 -107.43 7.92
N LYS A 95 62.66 -108.47 7.63
CA LYS A 95 61.35 -108.34 6.97
C LYS A 95 60.35 -107.51 7.80
N THR A 96 60.35 -107.60 9.13
CA THR A 96 59.54 -106.69 9.95
C THR A 96 60.05 -105.24 9.87
N LEU A 97 61.37 -105.01 9.95
CA LEU A 97 61.95 -103.68 9.83
C LEU A 97 61.75 -103.04 8.45
N GLU A 98 61.74 -103.82 7.37
CA GLU A 98 61.40 -103.35 6.02
C GLU A 98 59.93 -102.91 5.93
N ASN A 99 59.01 -103.70 6.47
CA ASN A 99 57.59 -103.34 6.53
C ASN A 99 57.37 -102.10 7.41
N ASP A 100 57.99 -102.05 8.59
CA ASP A 100 57.91 -100.91 9.50
C ASP A 100 58.45 -99.65 8.80
N LEU A 101 59.62 -99.73 8.14
CA LEU A 101 60.21 -98.64 7.36
C LEU A 101 59.27 -98.15 6.24
N GLN A 102 58.62 -99.06 5.50
CA GLN A 102 57.63 -98.67 4.48
C GLN A 102 56.45 -97.92 5.12
N THR A 103 55.88 -98.42 6.23
CA THR A 103 54.75 -97.72 6.89
C THR A 103 55.15 -96.34 7.42
N GLN A 104 56.40 -96.16 7.88
CA GLN A 104 56.92 -94.84 8.27
C GLN A 104 57.12 -93.92 7.07
N GLN A 105 57.59 -94.43 5.92
CA GLN A 105 57.69 -93.64 4.68
C GLN A 105 56.31 -93.19 4.19
N ASP A 106 55.32 -94.09 4.18
CA ASP A 106 53.94 -93.79 3.79
C ASP A 106 53.29 -92.76 4.73
N LEU A 107 53.64 -92.81 6.03
CA LEU A 107 53.19 -91.84 7.04
C LEU A 107 53.85 -90.46 6.83
N VAL A 108 55.18 -90.41 6.60
CA VAL A 108 55.89 -89.15 6.29
C VAL A 108 55.33 -88.51 5.04
N GLN A 109 55.18 -89.26 3.94
CA GLN A 109 54.59 -88.73 2.69
C GLN A 109 53.14 -88.25 2.86
N ARG A 110 52.41 -88.74 3.87
CA ARG A 110 51.06 -88.25 4.20
C ARG A 110 51.14 -86.94 4.98
N LEU A 111 51.94 -86.89 6.03
CA LEU A 111 52.17 -85.70 6.85
C LEU A 111 52.76 -84.54 6.02
N GLU A 112 53.61 -84.81 5.03
CA GLU A 112 54.13 -83.80 4.10
C GLU A 112 53.04 -83.20 3.20
N ARG A 113 52.09 -84.02 2.70
CA ARG A 113 50.92 -83.54 1.95
C ARG A 113 50.00 -82.70 2.82
N GLU A 114 49.62 -83.20 3.99
CA GLU A 114 48.82 -82.47 4.98
C GLU A 114 49.49 -81.13 5.36
N ASN A 115 50.81 -81.11 5.55
CA ASN A 115 51.55 -79.88 5.84
C ASN A 115 51.54 -78.89 4.65
N SER A 116 51.58 -79.39 3.41
CA SER A 116 51.45 -78.56 2.20
C SER A 116 50.03 -77.98 2.06
N GLU A 117 49.00 -78.78 2.32
CA GLU A 117 47.59 -78.35 2.31
C GLU A 117 47.34 -77.28 3.37
N TYR A 118 47.81 -77.47 4.61
CA TYR A 118 47.71 -76.46 5.67
C TYR A 118 48.48 -75.17 5.34
N ARG A 119 49.63 -75.24 4.64
CA ARG A 119 50.33 -74.04 4.15
C ARG A 119 49.51 -73.30 3.10
N GLN A 120 48.87 -74.01 2.18
CA GLN A 120 48.00 -73.42 1.15
C GLN A 120 46.76 -72.75 1.77
N GLN A 121 46.06 -73.45 2.66
CA GLN A 121 44.90 -72.92 3.39
C GLN A 121 45.27 -71.65 4.19
N ARG A 122 46.39 -71.71 4.94
CA ARG A 122 46.91 -70.55 5.70
C ARG A 122 47.22 -69.37 4.78
N ASN A 123 47.82 -69.61 3.61
CA ASN A 123 48.15 -68.54 2.67
C ASN A 123 46.87 -67.91 2.08
N SER A 124 45.88 -68.70 1.67
CA SER A 124 44.57 -68.19 1.22
C SER A 124 43.92 -67.30 2.29
N ALA A 125 43.88 -67.77 3.55
CA ALA A 125 43.33 -67.00 4.66
C ALA A 125 44.11 -65.70 4.97
N LEU A 126 45.41 -65.63 4.67
CA LEU A 126 46.21 -64.42 4.77
C LEU A 126 45.92 -63.44 3.62
N ASP A 127 45.80 -63.93 2.38
CA ASP A 127 45.44 -63.12 1.22
C ASP A 127 44.01 -62.56 1.34
N GLU A 128 43.07 -63.38 1.82
CA GLU A 128 41.70 -62.98 2.16
C GLU A 128 41.69 -61.91 3.25
N ARG A 129 42.40 -62.12 4.38
CA ARG A 129 42.56 -61.13 5.45
C ARG A 129 43.10 -59.80 4.92
N ASP A 130 44.14 -59.83 4.10
CA ASP A 130 44.78 -58.61 3.58
C ASP A 130 43.88 -57.89 2.57
N SER A 131 43.08 -58.62 1.79
CA SER A 131 42.06 -58.02 0.91
C SER A 131 40.94 -57.34 1.71
N LEU A 132 40.49 -57.96 2.81
CA LEU A 132 39.48 -57.42 3.71
C LEU A 132 40.00 -56.22 4.51
N GLN A 133 41.26 -56.26 4.96
CA GLN A 133 41.92 -55.13 5.62
C GLN A 133 41.99 -53.92 4.67
N ARG A 134 42.47 -54.09 3.42
CA ARG A 134 42.50 -53.01 2.42
C ARG A 134 41.10 -52.52 2.01
N LEU A 135 40.05 -53.31 2.20
CA LEU A 135 38.66 -52.86 2.03
C LEU A 135 38.17 -52.08 3.24
N TRP A 136 38.53 -52.51 4.46
CA TRP A 136 38.21 -51.81 5.70
C TRP A 136 38.91 -50.45 5.79
N GLU A 137 40.20 -50.37 5.48
CA GLU A 137 40.99 -49.13 5.45
C GLU A 137 40.37 -48.09 4.51
N ARG A 138 40.01 -48.50 3.28
CA ARG A 138 39.31 -47.61 2.33
C ARG A 138 37.93 -47.16 2.83
N ARG A 139 37.19 -48.03 3.51
CA ARG A 139 35.90 -47.68 4.12
C ARG A 139 36.06 -46.76 5.33
N ALA A 140 37.12 -46.89 6.10
CA ALA A 140 37.42 -46.01 7.23
C ALA A 140 37.70 -44.58 6.76
N VAL A 141 38.56 -44.41 5.74
CA VAL A 141 38.85 -43.10 5.12
C VAL A 141 37.59 -42.48 4.51
N GLU A 142 36.75 -43.26 3.83
CA GLU A 142 35.49 -42.76 3.25
C GLU A 142 34.47 -42.37 4.33
N LEU A 143 34.39 -43.10 5.45
CA LEU A 143 33.57 -42.73 6.60
C LEU A 143 34.09 -41.44 7.27
N GLU A 144 35.40 -41.26 7.38
CA GLU A 144 36.01 -40.04 7.91
C GLU A 144 35.72 -38.83 7.00
N ARG A 145 35.86 -38.98 5.67
CA ARG A 145 35.48 -37.96 4.67
C ARG A 145 34.01 -37.56 4.81
N ILE A 146 33.09 -38.52 4.83
CA ILE A 146 31.64 -38.26 4.98
C ILE A 146 31.34 -37.65 6.35
N GLN A 147 32.05 -38.04 7.41
CA GLN A 147 31.89 -37.47 8.74
C GLN A 147 32.34 -36.00 8.79
N ASP A 148 33.43 -35.63 8.10
CA ASP A 148 33.92 -34.26 8.01
C ASP A 148 33.06 -33.37 7.11
N GLU A 149 32.55 -33.91 6.00
CA GLU A 149 31.52 -33.23 5.18
C GLU A 149 30.24 -33.00 5.99
N CYS A 150 29.79 -33.98 6.78
CA CYS A 150 28.70 -33.81 7.74
C CYS A 150 29.02 -32.72 8.79
N LYS A 151 30.27 -32.59 9.27
CA LYS A 151 30.67 -31.52 10.19
C LYS A 151 30.62 -30.15 9.51
N SER A 152 31.15 -30.01 8.29
CA SER A 152 31.15 -28.74 7.54
C SER A 152 29.73 -28.25 7.27
N LEU A 153 28.88 -29.12 6.70
CA LEU A 153 27.47 -28.80 6.43
C LEU A 153 26.71 -28.46 7.72
N ASN A 154 27.04 -29.07 8.87
CA ASN A 154 26.45 -28.72 10.15
C ASN A 154 26.91 -27.35 10.69
N LEU A 155 28.16 -26.96 10.44
CA LEU A 155 28.69 -25.63 10.77
C LEU A 155 28.11 -24.55 9.86
N GLU A 156 28.03 -24.81 8.55
CA GLU A 156 27.39 -23.93 7.57
C GLU A 156 25.90 -23.73 7.89
N LEU A 157 25.17 -24.80 8.20
CA LEU A 157 23.77 -24.74 8.63
C LEU A 157 23.60 -23.98 9.96
N LYS A 158 24.56 -24.05 10.88
CA LYS A 158 24.56 -23.22 12.10
C LYS A 158 24.79 -21.75 11.77
N ALA A 159 25.78 -21.42 10.94
CA ALA A 159 26.06 -20.05 10.52
C ALA A 159 24.88 -19.42 9.77
N ALA A 160 24.24 -20.17 8.87
CA ALA A 160 23.03 -19.77 8.16
C ALA A 160 21.85 -19.54 9.11
N ASN A 161 21.65 -20.40 10.12
CA ASN A 161 20.60 -20.19 11.13
C ASN A 161 20.87 -18.97 12.05
N ILE A 162 22.14 -18.72 12.43
CA ILE A 162 22.51 -17.51 13.18
C ILE A 162 22.21 -16.27 12.33
N SER A 163 22.72 -16.21 11.10
CA SER A 163 22.48 -15.09 10.17
C SER A 163 20.98 -14.87 9.90
N LYS A 164 20.19 -15.94 9.73
CA LYS A 164 18.73 -15.88 9.64
C LYS A 164 18.09 -15.31 10.90
N SER A 165 18.54 -15.73 12.09
CA SER A 165 18.00 -15.21 13.36
C SER A 165 18.28 -13.71 13.54
N GLU A 166 19.49 -13.25 13.19
CA GLU A 166 19.82 -11.82 13.18
C GLU A 166 19.02 -11.02 12.15
N ALA A 167 18.73 -11.61 10.98
CA ALA A 167 17.89 -10.97 9.97
C ALA A 167 16.44 -10.83 10.45
N VAL A 168 15.93 -11.82 11.19
CA VAL A 168 14.59 -11.77 11.81
C VAL A 168 14.53 -10.70 12.91
N THR A 169 15.51 -10.62 13.83
CA THR A 169 15.49 -9.58 14.87
C THR A 169 15.59 -8.18 14.27
N LYS A 170 16.47 -7.97 13.27
CA LYS A 170 16.57 -6.68 12.55
C LYS A 170 15.27 -6.33 11.81
N TYR A 171 14.56 -7.32 11.27
CA TYR A 171 13.23 -7.11 10.66
C TYR A 171 12.17 -6.73 11.69
N GLU A 172 12.14 -7.39 12.85
CA GLU A 172 11.22 -7.07 13.96
C GLU A 172 11.50 -5.68 14.55
N GLU A 173 12.77 -5.30 14.71
CA GLU A 173 13.19 -3.94 15.08
C GLU A 173 12.68 -2.89 14.08
N VAL A 174 12.95 -3.08 12.78
CA VAL A 174 12.48 -2.17 11.71
C VAL A 174 10.96 -2.09 11.66
N LYS A 175 10.26 -3.22 11.83
CA LYS A 175 8.78 -3.24 11.88
C LYS A 175 8.24 -2.48 13.10
N SER A 176 8.85 -2.63 14.28
CA SER A 176 8.45 -1.88 15.47
C SER A 176 8.69 -0.37 15.32
N LEU A 177 9.76 0.02 14.62
CA LEU A 177 10.05 1.41 14.27
C LEU A 177 9.03 1.94 13.25
N GLN A 178 8.67 1.15 12.24
CA GLN A 178 7.63 1.49 11.26
C GLN A 178 6.27 1.71 11.95
N GLU A 179 5.86 0.80 12.83
CA GLU A 179 4.63 0.95 13.62
C GLU A 179 4.69 2.20 14.52
N SER A 180 5.82 2.46 15.18
CA SER A 180 6.03 3.69 15.96
C SER A 180 5.94 4.97 15.11
N LEU A 181 6.45 4.95 13.88
CA LEU A 181 6.38 6.06 12.93
C LEU A 181 4.95 6.27 12.43
N LEU A 182 4.22 5.21 12.07
CA LEU A 182 2.81 5.29 11.68
C LEU A 182 1.92 5.87 12.80
N TYR A 183 2.18 5.52 14.07
CA TYR A 183 1.49 6.15 15.21
C TYR A 183 1.84 7.65 15.38
N LYS A 184 3.08 8.06 15.09
CA LYS A 184 3.49 9.48 15.11
C LYS A 184 2.89 10.25 13.95
N GLU A 185 2.88 9.68 12.75
CA GLU A 185 2.25 10.25 11.55
C GLU A 185 0.74 10.42 11.74
N ALA A 186 0.04 9.38 12.20
CA ALA A 186 -1.39 9.44 12.52
C ALA A 186 -1.71 10.41 13.67
N ARG A 187 -0.76 10.71 14.55
CA ARG A 187 -0.88 11.81 15.54
C ARG A 187 -0.71 13.17 14.85
N PHE A 188 0.37 13.38 14.11
CA PHE A 188 0.64 14.66 13.45
C PHE A 188 -0.44 15.02 12.42
N GLU A 189 -1.04 14.04 11.75
CA GLU A 189 -2.17 14.27 10.84
C GLU A 189 -3.42 14.76 11.61
N LYS A 190 -3.74 14.16 12.77
CA LYS A 190 -4.82 14.64 13.64
C LYS A 190 -4.54 16.06 14.16
N GLU A 191 -3.29 16.34 14.52
CA GLU A 191 -2.82 17.66 14.97
C GLU A 191 -2.91 18.70 13.84
N ARG A 192 -2.55 18.33 12.60
CA ARG A 192 -2.69 19.13 11.37
C ARG A 192 -4.14 19.42 11.03
N ILE A 193 -5.03 18.41 11.09
CA ILE A 193 -6.47 18.57 10.86
C ILE A 193 -7.08 19.48 11.94
N PHE A 194 -6.72 19.30 13.20
CA PHE A 194 -7.17 20.17 14.29
C PHE A 194 -6.74 21.63 14.08
N LEU A 195 -5.46 21.87 13.77
CA LEU A 195 -4.94 23.22 13.51
C LEU A 195 -5.58 23.86 12.27
N ASN A 196 -5.76 23.12 11.17
CA ASN A 196 -6.48 23.64 10.00
C ASN A 196 -7.94 23.99 10.33
N ASN A 197 -8.62 23.19 11.17
CA ASN A 197 -9.97 23.50 11.60
C ASN A 197 -10.02 24.76 12.49
N THR A 198 -9.07 24.96 13.42
CA THR A 198 -9.03 26.18 14.24
C THR A 198 -8.64 27.42 13.43
N ILE A 199 -7.71 27.30 12.48
CA ILE A 199 -7.39 28.37 11.53
C ILE A 199 -8.63 28.73 10.71
N LYS A 200 -9.39 27.73 10.24
CA LYS A 200 -10.62 27.96 9.49
C LYS A 200 -11.67 28.69 10.34
N THR A 201 -11.96 28.22 11.56
CA THR A 201 -12.97 28.88 12.42
C THR A 201 -12.57 30.31 12.76
N LEU A 202 -11.29 30.56 13.08
CA LEU A 202 -10.79 31.92 13.33
C LEU A 202 -10.86 32.80 12.07
N THR A 203 -10.67 32.23 10.88
CA THR A 203 -10.81 32.95 9.60
C THR A 203 -12.29 33.26 9.30
N ASP A 204 -13.20 32.32 9.56
CA ASP A 204 -14.64 32.51 9.41
C ASP A 204 -15.19 33.54 10.41
N GLU A 205 -14.70 33.55 11.66
CA GLU A 205 -14.98 34.58 12.67
C GLU A 205 -14.42 35.95 12.29
N LEU A 206 -13.17 36.02 11.80
CA LEU A 206 -12.57 37.27 11.32
C LEU A 206 -13.32 37.84 10.11
N ASN A 207 -13.72 36.97 9.17
CA ASN A 207 -14.53 37.36 8.01
C ASN A 207 -15.92 37.86 8.45
N LYS A 208 -16.56 37.18 9.42
CA LYS A 208 -17.84 37.60 9.99
C LYS A 208 -17.72 38.97 10.67
N HIS A 209 -16.75 39.17 11.57
CA HIS A 209 -16.54 40.45 12.24
C HIS A 209 -16.13 41.57 11.26
N THR A 210 -15.38 41.26 10.20
CA THR A 210 -15.07 42.22 9.13
C THR A 210 -16.34 42.60 8.34
N SER A 211 -17.23 41.65 8.08
CA SER A 211 -18.53 41.90 7.46
C SER A 211 -19.46 42.73 8.35
N GLU A 212 -19.54 42.41 9.65
CA GLU A 212 -20.28 43.16 10.67
C GLU A 212 -19.76 44.59 10.81
N LEU A 213 -18.43 44.79 10.87
CA LEU A 213 -17.79 46.12 10.89
C LEU A 213 -18.12 46.91 9.61
N ASN A 214 -18.06 46.27 8.44
CA ASN A 214 -18.39 46.91 7.17
C ASN A 214 -19.89 47.17 6.99
N GLN A 215 -20.76 46.39 7.63
CA GLN A 215 -22.20 46.66 7.72
C GLN A 215 -22.45 47.86 8.65
N ALA A 216 -21.93 47.84 9.87
CA ALA A 216 -22.02 48.96 10.81
C ALA A 216 -21.47 50.27 10.20
N ARG A 217 -20.34 50.23 9.49
CA ARG A 217 -19.79 51.38 8.75
C ARG A 217 -20.75 51.90 7.67
N ARG A 218 -21.40 51.02 6.91
CA ARG A 218 -22.42 51.40 5.93
C ARG A 218 -23.65 52.01 6.61
N ASP A 219 -24.09 51.44 7.72
CA ASP A 219 -25.26 51.94 8.46
C ASP A 219 -24.97 53.29 9.16
N TYR A 220 -23.76 53.50 9.68
CA TYR A 220 -23.29 54.81 10.15
C TYR A 220 -23.18 55.83 9.00
N MET A 221 -22.66 55.44 7.83
CA MET A 221 -22.57 56.33 6.66
C MET A 221 -23.97 56.70 6.14
N ASN A 222 -24.89 55.73 6.05
CA ASN A 222 -26.29 55.95 5.72
C ASN A 222 -26.94 56.89 6.74
N ARG A 223 -26.69 56.68 8.04
CA ARG A 223 -27.24 57.54 9.10
C ARG A 223 -26.68 58.96 9.02
N LEU A 224 -25.38 59.13 8.81
CA LEU A 224 -24.74 60.41 8.56
C LEU A 224 -25.38 61.12 7.38
N LEU A 225 -25.48 60.46 6.22
CA LEU A 225 -26.05 61.03 5.00
C LEU A 225 -27.54 61.39 5.17
N THR A 226 -28.32 60.61 5.94
CA THR A 226 -29.71 61.02 6.29
C THR A 226 -29.76 62.22 7.23
N LEU A 227 -28.80 62.38 8.15
CA LEU A 227 -28.72 63.53 9.05
C LEU A 227 -28.22 64.79 8.32
N GLU A 228 -27.25 64.65 7.41
CA GLU A 228 -26.78 65.73 6.53
C GLU A 228 -27.89 66.17 5.57
N GLY A 229 -28.64 65.23 4.99
CA GLY A 229 -29.82 65.52 4.18
C GLY A 229 -30.91 66.24 4.97
N GLN A 230 -31.24 65.77 6.19
CA GLN A 230 -32.17 66.46 7.09
C GLN A 230 -31.67 67.86 7.44
N LEU A 231 -30.37 68.02 7.75
CA LEU A 231 -29.75 69.31 8.06
C LEU A 231 -29.80 70.27 6.86
N SER A 232 -29.56 69.79 5.63
CA SER A 232 -29.75 70.58 4.41
C SER A 232 -31.20 71.04 4.27
N THR A 233 -32.16 70.11 4.36
CA THR A 233 -33.59 70.48 4.24
C THR A 233 -34.06 71.43 5.34
N ASN A 234 -33.56 71.28 6.57
CA ASN A 234 -33.84 72.22 7.66
C ASN A 234 -33.16 73.58 7.44
N THR A 235 -31.97 73.60 6.83
CA THR A 235 -31.25 74.84 6.46
C THR A 235 -31.96 75.57 5.31
N GLU A 236 -32.49 74.85 4.33
CA GLU A 236 -33.32 75.41 3.25
C GLU A 236 -34.67 75.92 3.76
N GLN A 237 -35.32 75.19 4.68
CA GLN A 237 -36.52 75.66 5.38
C GLN A 237 -36.23 76.88 6.25
N PHE A 238 -35.10 76.92 6.94
CA PHE A 238 -34.67 78.08 7.72
C PHE A 238 -34.39 79.29 6.83
N GLN A 239 -33.64 79.13 5.73
CA GLN A 239 -33.39 80.22 4.77
C GLN A 239 -34.67 80.72 4.09
N THR A 240 -35.65 79.85 3.79
CA THR A 240 -36.93 80.29 3.24
C THR A 240 -37.82 80.95 4.30
N ALA A 241 -37.76 80.51 5.56
CA ALA A 241 -38.36 81.22 6.70
C ALA A 241 -37.71 82.60 6.91
N GLU A 242 -36.38 82.72 6.87
CA GLU A 242 -35.68 84.02 6.95
C GLU A 242 -36.07 84.95 5.81
N ARG A 243 -36.09 84.47 4.55
CA ARG A 243 -36.54 85.26 3.40
C ARG A 243 -37.98 85.74 3.55
N THR A 244 -38.89 84.88 4.02
CA THR A 244 -40.29 85.30 4.26
C THR A 244 -40.43 86.24 5.45
N ILE A 245 -39.58 86.14 6.48
CA ILE A 245 -39.47 87.12 7.57
C ILE A 245 -38.93 88.46 7.04
N GLU A 246 -37.96 88.46 6.14
CA GLU A 246 -37.41 89.67 5.49
C GLU A 246 -38.44 90.33 4.56
N GLU A 247 -39.18 89.54 3.79
CA GLU A 247 -40.35 89.99 3.03
C GLU A 247 -41.44 90.59 3.95
N LEU A 248 -41.70 89.97 5.11
CA LEU A 248 -42.69 90.49 6.06
C LEU A 248 -42.19 91.77 6.76
N LYS A 249 -40.90 91.88 7.10
CA LYS A 249 -40.28 93.12 7.59
C LYS A 249 -40.35 94.24 6.55
N THR A 250 -40.04 93.97 5.29
CA THR A 250 -40.12 94.98 4.22
C THR A 250 -41.57 95.38 3.93
N LYS A 251 -42.52 94.43 3.90
CA LYS A 251 -43.97 94.72 3.81
C LYS A 251 -44.46 95.54 5.02
N LEU A 252 -43.99 95.22 6.23
CA LEU A 252 -44.29 95.98 7.46
C LEU A 252 -43.72 97.39 7.41
N ASN A 253 -42.47 97.57 6.97
CA ASN A 253 -41.86 98.89 6.81
C ASN A 253 -42.60 99.73 5.76
N ILE A 254 -42.95 99.15 4.60
CA ILE A 254 -43.78 99.82 3.58
C ILE A 254 -45.17 100.16 4.13
N SER A 255 -45.74 99.34 5.03
CA SER A 255 -47.01 99.64 5.69
C SER A 255 -46.85 100.74 6.76
N ASN A 256 -45.75 100.75 7.51
CA ASN A 256 -45.45 101.77 8.50
C ASN A 256 -45.18 103.12 7.83
N GLU A 257 -44.41 103.17 6.75
CA GLU A 257 -44.27 104.36 5.91
C GLU A 257 -45.62 104.88 5.40
N LYS A 258 -46.54 103.99 5.01
CA LYS A 258 -47.90 104.39 4.58
C LYS A 258 -48.72 104.93 5.75
N ILE A 259 -48.62 104.33 6.93
CA ILE A 259 -49.27 104.81 8.16
C ILE A 259 -48.69 106.16 8.58
N GLU A 260 -47.38 106.36 8.47
CA GLU A 260 -46.69 107.62 8.75
C GLU A 260 -47.11 108.71 7.75
N LYS A 261 -47.06 108.42 6.44
CA LYS A 261 -47.54 109.32 5.37
C LYS A 261 -49.04 109.64 5.47
N LEU A 262 -49.86 108.77 6.07
CA LEU A 262 -51.27 109.04 6.39
C LEU A 262 -51.42 109.84 7.69
N SER A 263 -50.58 109.58 8.70
CA SER A 263 -50.53 110.31 9.97
C SER A 263 -50.11 111.75 9.75
N ASP A 264 -49.09 112.00 8.91
CA ASP A 264 -48.63 113.34 8.56
C ASP A 264 -49.67 114.10 7.75
N LYS A 265 -50.35 113.45 6.79
CA LYS A 265 -51.52 114.05 6.12
C LYS A 265 -52.66 114.39 7.08
N LEU A 266 -52.86 113.59 8.13
CA LEU A 266 -53.87 113.84 9.16
C LEU A 266 -53.44 114.94 10.15
N LYS A 267 -52.13 115.15 10.37
CA LYS A 267 -51.59 116.33 11.04
C LYS A 267 -51.79 117.57 10.18
N GLU A 268 -51.39 117.53 8.90
CA GLU A 268 -51.53 118.62 7.92
C GLU A 268 -52.99 119.06 7.79
N GLN A 269 -53.94 118.12 7.63
CA GLN A 269 -55.37 118.41 7.65
C GLN A 269 -55.86 119.00 8.97
N ARG A 270 -55.31 118.59 10.12
CA ARG A 270 -55.65 119.19 11.42
C ARG A 270 -55.04 120.58 11.60
N GLU A 271 -53.84 120.83 11.10
CA GLU A 271 -53.22 122.15 11.11
C GLU A 271 -53.99 123.13 10.23
N ASP A 272 -54.48 122.69 9.06
CA ASP A 272 -55.38 123.49 8.23
C ASP A 272 -56.78 123.66 8.86
N GLU A 273 -57.32 122.65 9.56
CA GLU A 273 -58.57 122.79 10.34
C GLU A 273 -58.38 123.78 11.51
N ILE A 274 -57.21 123.80 12.15
CA ILE A 274 -56.85 124.76 13.21
C ILE A 274 -56.69 126.17 12.62
N ARG A 275 -55.98 126.34 11.50
CA ARG A 275 -55.85 127.62 10.78
C ARG A 275 -57.23 128.16 10.38
N LEU A 276 -58.11 127.30 9.88
CA LEU A 276 -59.47 127.65 9.50
C LEU A 276 -60.30 128.10 10.71
N LYS A 277 -60.21 127.39 11.85
CA LYS A 277 -60.83 127.82 13.11
C LYS A 277 -60.27 129.14 13.61
N GLU A 278 -58.96 129.33 13.57
CA GLU A 278 -58.32 130.62 13.89
C GLU A 278 -58.84 131.76 13.00
N THR A 279 -59.08 131.53 11.71
CA THR A 279 -59.68 132.55 10.84
C THR A 279 -61.14 132.83 11.20
N TYR A 280 -61.94 131.80 11.52
CA TYR A 280 -63.31 132.00 11.98
C TYR A 280 -63.39 132.69 13.35
N ASP A 281 -62.48 132.40 14.28
CA ASP A 281 -62.42 133.10 15.58
C ASP A 281 -62.05 134.58 15.41
N LYS A 282 -61.10 134.89 14.51
CA LYS A 282 -60.74 136.27 14.14
C LYS A 282 -61.91 137.01 13.47
N GLU A 283 -62.68 136.32 12.63
CA GLU A 283 -63.89 136.87 12.00
C GLU A 283 -65.02 137.08 13.02
N LEU A 284 -65.25 136.13 13.92
CA LEU A 284 -66.21 136.24 15.03
C LEU A 284 -65.84 137.39 15.99
N GLU A 285 -64.55 137.61 16.27
CA GLU A 285 -64.10 138.72 17.09
C GLU A 285 -64.32 140.08 16.40
N ALA A 286 -64.14 140.15 15.07
CA ALA A 286 -64.49 141.33 14.28
C ALA A 286 -66.02 141.59 14.28
N GLN A 287 -66.84 140.54 14.14
CA GLN A 287 -68.30 140.65 14.23
C GLN A 287 -68.76 141.10 15.62
N ARG A 288 -68.15 140.60 16.71
CA ARG A 288 -68.43 141.06 18.09
C ARG A 288 -68.14 142.55 18.25
N LYS A 289 -66.98 143.04 17.77
CA LYS A 289 -66.60 144.46 17.83
C LYS A 289 -67.55 145.37 17.04
N MET A 290 -68.12 144.89 15.93
CA MET A 290 -69.20 145.59 15.24
C MET A 290 -70.46 145.70 16.10
N VAL A 291 -70.94 144.61 16.68
CA VAL A 291 -72.14 144.60 17.54
C VAL A 291 -71.99 145.53 18.76
N GLU A 292 -70.81 145.55 19.37
CA GLU A 292 -70.49 146.42 20.51
C GLU A 292 -70.55 147.91 20.12
N LEU A 293 -69.96 148.28 18.98
CA LEU A 293 -70.04 149.65 18.43
C LEU A 293 -71.45 150.09 18.01
N TYR A 294 -72.35 149.16 17.67
CA TYR A 294 -73.77 149.49 17.45
C TYR A 294 -74.53 149.68 18.77
N LYS A 295 -74.19 148.93 19.82
CA LYS A 295 -74.80 149.05 21.16
C LYS A 295 -74.50 150.41 21.79
N ASP A 296 -73.26 150.87 21.74
CA ASP A 296 -72.85 152.17 22.30
C ASP A 296 -73.52 153.35 21.58
N LYS A 297 -73.71 153.24 20.26
CA LYS A 297 -74.44 154.25 19.47
C LYS A 297 -75.92 154.33 19.83
N SER A 298 -76.56 153.22 20.20
CA SER A 298 -77.94 153.24 20.72
C SER A 298 -77.99 153.93 22.08
N CYS A 299 -77.12 153.53 23.01
CA CYS A 299 -77.12 154.05 24.38
C CYS A 299 -76.84 155.58 24.45
N SER A 300 -76.03 156.11 23.51
CA SER A 300 -75.80 157.55 23.37
C SER A 300 -76.98 158.35 22.78
N ALA A 301 -77.96 157.69 22.16
CA ALA A 301 -79.18 158.34 21.65
C ALA A 301 -80.22 158.51 22.76
N ASP A 302 -80.47 157.46 23.55
CA ASP A 302 -81.51 157.47 24.60
C ASP A 302 -81.26 158.56 25.65
N SER A 303 -80.01 158.71 26.11
CA SER A 303 -79.60 159.75 27.06
C SER A 303 -79.87 161.19 26.58
N LYS A 304 -79.99 161.44 25.27
CA LYS A 304 -80.31 162.78 24.71
C LYS A 304 -81.82 162.99 24.54
N SER A 305 -82.62 161.93 24.59
CA SER A 305 -84.08 161.98 24.54
C SER A 305 -84.67 162.46 25.87
N GLU A 306 -84.10 161.99 27.00
CA GLU A 306 -84.59 162.34 28.34
C GLU A 306 -84.35 163.83 28.70
N GLU A 307 -83.19 164.39 28.36
CA GLU A 307 -82.89 165.81 28.60
C GLU A 307 -83.85 166.75 27.82
N LEU A 308 -84.12 166.44 26.55
CA LEU A 308 -85.07 167.19 25.72
C LEU A 308 -86.51 167.08 26.24
N THR A 309 -86.90 165.93 26.78
CA THR A 309 -88.24 165.71 27.35
C THR A 309 -88.48 166.54 28.63
N SER A 310 -87.42 166.90 29.36
CA SER A 310 -87.51 167.77 30.53
C SER A 310 -87.79 169.24 30.16
N GLY A 311 -87.07 169.79 29.18
CA GLY A 311 -87.20 171.19 28.77
C GLY A 311 -88.57 171.57 28.20
N VAL A 312 -89.25 170.64 27.52
CA VAL A 312 -90.58 170.86 26.93
C VAL A 312 -91.64 171.19 27.99
N LYS A 313 -91.54 170.61 29.21
CA LYS A 313 -92.54 170.83 30.28
C LYS A 313 -92.52 172.24 30.88
N GLN A 314 -91.43 173.00 30.75
CA GLN A 314 -91.36 174.37 31.27
C GLN A 314 -91.78 175.42 30.23
N LEU A 315 -91.60 175.15 28.94
CA LEU A 315 -92.05 176.02 27.85
C LEU A 315 -93.58 176.00 27.64
N GLN A 316 -94.24 174.89 27.98
CA GLN A 316 -95.67 174.72 27.73
C GLN A 316 -96.58 175.55 28.65
N GLN A 317 -96.07 176.09 29.76
CA GLN A 317 -96.85 176.89 30.72
C GLN A 317 -96.90 178.39 30.38
N LEU A 318 -95.87 178.94 29.71
CA LEU A 318 -95.81 180.36 29.32
C LEU A 318 -96.52 180.66 27.99
N LEU A 319 -96.94 179.64 27.23
CA LEU A 319 -97.42 179.83 25.86
C LEU A 319 -98.93 180.14 25.76
N GLN A 320 -99.75 179.73 26.73
CA GLN A 320 -101.21 179.90 26.63
C GLN A 320 -101.76 181.19 27.26
N GLU A 321 -100.99 181.85 28.14
CA GLU A 321 -101.28 183.25 28.53
C GLU A 321 -101.12 184.21 27.33
N ALA A 322 -100.30 183.86 26.34
CA ALA A 322 -100.11 184.65 25.11
C ALA A 322 -101.26 184.49 24.09
N THR A 323 -101.95 183.34 24.05
CA THR A 323 -103.02 183.10 23.06
C THR A 323 -104.29 183.90 23.34
N GLN A 324 -104.53 184.30 24.59
CA GLN A 324 -105.71 185.07 25.00
C GLN A 324 -105.74 186.51 24.44
N GLN A 325 -104.61 187.02 23.91
CA GLN A 325 -104.51 188.41 23.37
C GLN A 325 -104.58 188.52 21.84
N TYR A 326 -104.62 187.41 21.08
CA TYR A 326 -104.80 187.48 19.63
C TYR A 326 -106.26 187.63 19.15
N GLY A 327 -107.22 187.74 20.09
CA GLY A 327 -108.63 188.04 19.77
C GLY A 327 -108.84 189.41 19.13
N ASP A 328 -108.00 190.40 19.42
CA ASP A 328 -108.16 191.77 18.90
C ASP A 328 -107.82 191.90 17.39
N LEU A 329 -107.16 190.90 16.78
CA LEU A 329 -106.80 190.91 15.36
C LEU A 329 -107.86 190.28 14.44
N GLU A 330 -108.94 189.72 15.01
CA GLU A 330 -110.05 189.10 14.26
C GLU A 330 -110.86 190.12 13.40
N MET A 331 -110.68 191.43 13.66
CA MET A 331 -111.53 192.49 13.09
C MET A 331 -111.01 193.13 11.78
N GLU A 332 -109.73 192.98 11.41
CA GLU A 332 -109.13 193.73 10.28
C GLU A 332 -109.09 192.94 8.95
N MET A 333 -108.74 191.64 8.97
CA MET A 333 -108.46 190.89 7.74
C MET A 333 -109.69 190.19 7.10
N ASN A 334 -110.83 190.18 7.78
CA ASN A 334 -112.13 189.89 7.16
C ASN A 334 -112.43 190.83 5.95
N ARG A 335 -111.71 191.96 5.83
CA ARG A 335 -111.75 192.85 4.66
C ARG A 335 -111.14 192.26 3.38
N ARG A 336 -110.23 191.28 3.46
CA ARG A 336 -109.49 190.76 2.27
C ARG A 336 -110.02 189.46 1.67
N ILE A 337 -111.11 188.93 2.19
CA ILE A 337 -111.79 187.73 1.65
C ILE A 337 -112.41 187.98 0.25
N VAL A 338 -112.48 189.24 -0.21
CA VAL A 338 -113.15 189.64 -1.46
C VAL A 338 -112.22 189.77 -2.67
N GLU A 339 -110.90 189.95 -2.51
CA GLU A 339 -110.03 190.42 -3.62
C GLU A 339 -109.32 189.31 -4.45
N HIS A 340 -109.25 188.06 -3.97
CA HIS A 340 -108.41 187.01 -4.59
C HIS A 340 -109.14 185.68 -4.90
N GLN A 341 -110.46 185.71 -5.08
CA GLN A 341 -111.19 184.59 -5.70
C GLN A 341 -111.29 184.70 -7.23
N GLU A 342 -110.79 185.78 -7.84
CA GLU A 342 -110.91 186.04 -9.28
C GLU A 342 -109.63 185.81 -10.12
N GLU A 343 -108.44 185.62 -9.52
CA GLU A 343 -107.19 185.27 -10.24
C GLU A 343 -106.99 183.75 -10.40
N LEU A 344 -108.11 183.07 -10.67
CA LEU A 344 -108.31 181.92 -11.57
C LEU A 344 -107.08 181.13 -12.07
N ALA A 345 -107.14 179.80 -11.86
CA ALA A 345 -107.38 178.75 -12.88
C ALA A 345 -106.64 178.74 -14.24
N GLU A 346 -105.74 179.66 -14.59
CA GLU A 346 -105.06 179.68 -15.90
C GLU A 346 -103.88 178.68 -16.01
N LYS A 347 -103.31 178.22 -14.90
CA LYS A 347 -102.03 177.50 -14.89
C LYS A 347 -102.12 175.97 -14.97
N GLU A 348 -103.33 175.41 -14.94
CA GLU A 348 -103.56 173.98 -14.70
C GLU A 348 -103.55 173.10 -15.97
N GLN A 349 -103.26 173.65 -17.16
CA GLN A 349 -103.43 172.94 -18.46
C GLN A 349 -102.15 172.49 -19.20
N ILE A 350 -100.94 172.75 -18.69
CA ILE A 350 -99.73 172.67 -19.56
C ILE A 350 -98.93 171.36 -19.46
N ILE A 351 -98.71 170.79 -18.26
CA ILE A 351 -97.65 169.77 -18.04
C ILE A 351 -98.18 168.34 -17.70
N ASP A 352 -99.31 167.94 -18.30
CA ASP A 352 -99.64 166.50 -18.47
C ASP A 352 -98.90 165.86 -19.68
N ARG A 353 -98.26 166.68 -20.53
CA ARG A 353 -97.80 166.29 -21.87
C ARG A 353 -96.46 165.54 -21.98
N LEU A 354 -95.72 165.35 -20.89
CA LEU A 354 -94.36 164.76 -20.90
C LEU A 354 -94.27 163.37 -20.24
N LYS A 355 -95.37 162.63 -20.19
CA LYS A 355 -95.53 161.42 -19.37
C LYS A 355 -95.73 160.12 -20.17
N LYS A 356 -95.33 160.06 -21.46
CA LYS A 356 -95.87 159.05 -22.38
C LYS A 356 -95.02 158.55 -23.57
N GLU A 357 -93.70 158.74 -23.61
CA GLU A 357 -92.87 158.39 -24.79
C GLU A 357 -91.63 157.50 -24.52
N LEU A 358 -91.51 156.83 -23.35
CA LEU A 358 -90.37 155.92 -23.12
C LEU A 358 -90.66 154.69 -22.21
N ASP A 359 -91.81 154.03 -22.44
CA ASP A 359 -92.02 152.63 -22.00
C ASP A 359 -91.60 151.61 -23.10
N ASP A 360 -91.42 152.05 -24.35
CA ASP A 360 -91.18 151.18 -25.53
C ASP A 360 -89.69 150.91 -25.80
N ALA A 361 -89.04 150.04 -25.03
CA ALA A 361 -87.83 149.30 -25.47
C ALA A 361 -87.48 148.08 -24.58
N ASN A 362 -88.07 146.93 -24.92
CA ASN A 362 -87.54 145.56 -24.88
C ASN A 362 -86.36 145.23 -23.93
N GLU A 363 -86.46 144.29 -23.00
CA GLU A 363 -86.68 142.83 -23.22
C GLU A 363 -85.58 142.16 -24.07
N LEU A 364 -85.20 140.91 -23.68
CA LEU A 364 -84.59 139.81 -24.46
C LEU A 364 -83.20 139.26 -24.00
N LEU A 365 -83.20 137.95 -23.66
CA LEU A 365 -82.16 136.92 -23.91
C LEU A 365 -80.78 136.92 -23.16
N LYS A 366 -80.02 135.81 -23.04
CA LYS A 366 -80.29 134.35 -22.80
C LYS A 366 -78.96 133.51 -22.68
N SER A 367 -79.04 132.35 -21.99
CA SER A 367 -78.47 130.99 -22.31
C SER A 367 -76.96 130.62 -22.42
N ALA A 368 -76.55 129.65 -21.56
CA ALA A 368 -76.09 128.25 -21.85
C ALA A 368 -74.60 127.82 -22.17
N GLN A 369 -74.39 126.48 -22.15
CA GLN A 369 -73.23 125.62 -22.59
C GLN A 369 -72.03 125.47 -21.59
N HIS A 370 -71.17 124.41 -21.52
CA HIS A 370 -71.09 123.02 -22.05
C HIS A 370 -69.94 122.23 -21.30
N GLU A 371 -69.35 121.13 -21.81
CA GLU A 371 -69.68 119.69 -21.55
C GLU A 371 -68.57 118.71 -22.10
N ASN A 372 -68.66 117.38 -21.82
CA ASN A 372 -67.75 116.23 -22.18
C ASN A 372 -66.44 116.06 -21.33
N LEU A 373 -65.77 114.90 -21.08
CA LEU A 373 -65.92 113.42 -21.31
C LEU A 373 -64.84 112.73 -22.22
N GLU A 374 -64.70 111.37 -22.17
CA GLU A 374 -63.82 110.42 -22.96
C GLU A 374 -62.32 110.23 -22.58
N ARG A 375 -61.57 109.15 -22.95
CA ARG A 375 -61.82 107.66 -23.07
C ARG A 375 -60.49 106.81 -23.21
N THR A 376 -60.46 105.63 -22.56
CA THR A 376 -59.90 104.27 -22.93
C THR A 376 -58.74 103.94 -23.93
N ILE A 377 -57.92 102.92 -23.54
CA ILE A 377 -57.51 101.67 -24.28
C ILE A 377 -56.13 101.50 -25.03
N GLU A 378 -55.66 100.23 -25.08
CA GLU A 378 -54.60 99.56 -25.91
C GLU A 378 -53.09 99.84 -25.65
N SER A 379 -52.13 98.87 -25.73
CA SER A 379 -52.14 97.49 -26.29
C SER A 379 -51.04 96.49 -25.77
N MET A 380 -51.46 95.24 -25.49
CA MET A 380 -50.76 93.93 -25.66
C MET A 380 -49.56 93.44 -24.78
N SER A 381 -49.41 92.10 -24.79
CA SER A 381 -48.61 91.19 -23.92
C SER A 381 -48.57 89.76 -24.58
N PRO A 382 -48.25 88.61 -23.93
CA PRO A 382 -46.89 88.02 -23.75
C PRO A 382 -46.70 86.58 -24.32
N ALA A 383 -45.45 86.08 -24.25
CA ALA A 383 -45.05 84.64 -24.28
C ALA A 383 -45.34 83.84 -25.60
N ALA A 384 -44.91 82.57 -25.82
CA ALA A 384 -44.18 81.60 -24.98
C ALA A 384 -43.31 80.61 -25.81
N ALA A 385 -42.34 79.97 -25.12
CA ALA A 385 -41.82 78.59 -25.29
C ALA A 385 -41.53 77.98 -26.70
N ALA A 386 -40.24 77.70 -26.95
CA ALA A 386 -39.71 76.36 -27.31
C ALA A 386 -38.18 76.30 -27.08
N ALA A 387 -37.61 75.13 -26.82
CA ALA A 387 -36.22 74.97 -26.36
C ALA A 387 -35.24 74.34 -27.39
N SER A 388 -33.95 74.34 -27.03
CA SER A 388 -32.87 73.45 -27.52
C SER A 388 -31.96 73.93 -28.67
N ARG A 389 -30.83 74.55 -28.29
CA ARG A 389 -29.53 73.83 -28.34
C ARG A 389 -28.41 74.47 -27.50
N MET A 390 -27.36 73.69 -27.29
CA MET A 390 -26.28 73.85 -26.29
C MET A 390 -24.97 74.36 -26.95
N ILE A 391 -23.96 74.64 -26.11
CA ILE A 391 -22.52 74.87 -26.39
C ILE A 391 -22.12 76.34 -26.64
N LYS A 392 -21.46 76.94 -25.63
CA LYS A 392 -20.07 77.46 -25.71
C LYS A 392 -19.64 78.07 -24.35
N SER A 393 -18.89 77.30 -23.57
CA SER A 393 -18.00 77.84 -22.52
C SER A 393 -16.59 78.00 -23.09
N GLY A 394 -15.83 78.99 -22.60
CA GLY A 394 -14.48 79.29 -23.09
C GLY A 394 -13.38 78.70 -22.20
N LEU A 395 -12.21 78.47 -22.79
CA LEU A 395 -10.93 78.19 -22.12
C LEU A 395 -9.84 79.08 -22.75
N THR A 396 -8.80 79.41 -21.99
CA THR A 396 -7.77 80.38 -22.41
C THR A 396 -6.47 79.70 -22.88
N VAL A 397 -5.75 80.37 -23.79
CA VAL A 397 -4.59 79.82 -24.51
C VAL A 397 -3.49 79.30 -23.57
N THR A 398 -3.31 79.91 -22.41
CA THR A 398 -2.31 79.50 -21.39
C THR A 398 -2.56 78.09 -20.86
N GLN A 399 -3.82 77.65 -20.75
CA GLN A 399 -4.14 76.29 -20.29
C GLN A 399 -3.84 75.23 -21.36
N ILE A 400 -3.96 75.58 -22.65
CA ILE A 400 -3.57 74.71 -23.77
C ILE A 400 -2.05 74.50 -23.76
N TYR A 401 -1.27 75.56 -23.53
CA TYR A 401 0.20 75.45 -23.39
C TYR A 401 0.61 74.60 -22.17
N SER A 402 -0.08 74.76 -21.03
CA SER A 402 0.15 73.93 -19.85
C SER A 402 -0.11 72.44 -20.12
N GLN A 403 -1.26 72.11 -20.73
CA GLN A 403 -1.61 70.74 -21.11
C GLN A 403 -0.65 70.14 -22.16
N TYR A 404 -0.17 70.95 -23.11
CA TYR A 404 0.83 70.50 -24.08
C TYR A 404 2.18 70.16 -23.43
N VAL A 405 2.63 70.95 -22.46
CA VAL A 405 3.86 70.66 -21.70
C VAL A 405 3.70 69.39 -20.86
N SER A 406 2.63 69.28 -20.06
CA SER A 406 2.38 68.06 -19.28
C SER A 406 2.27 66.80 -20.14
N ALA A 407 1.58 66.86 -21.28
CA ALA A 407 1.50 65.74 -22.22
C ALA A 407 2.85 65.42 -22.90
N SER A 408 3.72 66.42 -23.09
CA SER A 408 5.08 66.22 -23.59
C SER A 408 5.99 65.56 -22.55
N ASP A 409 5.83 65.91 -21.28
CA ASP A 409 6.59 65.33 -20.17
C ASP A 409 6.15 63.89 -19.89
N GLU A 410 4.84 63.60 -19.92
CA GLU A 410 4.28 62.23 -19.89
C GLU A 410 4.79 61.39 -21.09
N LEU A 411 4.86 61.98 -22.28
CA LEU A 411 5.41 61.33 -23.48
C LEU A 411 6.93 61.10 -23.39
N LEU A 412 7.66 61.86 -22.57
CA LEU A 412 9.08 61.66 -22.32
C LEU A 412 9.31 60.56 -21.28
N LEU A 413 8.60 60.61 -20.15
CA LEU A 413 8.64 59.57 -19.10
C LEU A 413 8.28 58.19 -19.67
N THR A 414 7.18 58.09 -20.42
CA THR A 414 6.76 56.82 -21.05
C THR A 414 7.75 56.31 -22.11
N LYS A 415 8.55 57.20 -22.74
CA LYS A 415 9.67 56.79 -23.62
C LYS A 415 10.88 56.29 -22.83
N GLU A 416 11.16 56.83 -21.66
CA GLU A 416 12.24 56.34 -20.78
C GLU A 416 11.87 55.02 -20.12
N GLU A 417 10.61 54.85 -19.70
CA GLU A 417 10.08 53.55 -19.28
C GLU A 417 10.13 52.52 -20.42
N ASN A 418 9.75 52.89 -21.66
CA ASN A 418 9.90 52.00 -22.81
C ASN A 418 11.36 51.61 -23.07
N LYS A 419 12.32 52.53 -22.96
CA LYS A 419 13.76 52.19 -23.08
C LYS A 419 14.20 51.22 -21.98
N ARG A 420 13.80 51.46 -20.73
CA ARG A 420 14.08 50.60 -19.58
C ARG A 420 13.46 49.21 -19.73
N LEU A 421 12.22 49.14 -20.22
CA LEU A 421 11.51 47.88 -20.44
C LEU A 421 12.13 47.08 -21.58
N ASN A 422 12.48 47.72 -22.71
CA ASN A 422 13.20 47.06 -23.80
C ASN A 422 14.59 46.57 -23.38
N HIS A 423 15.32 47.32 -22.55
CA HIS A 423 16.59 46.83 -22.00
C HIS A 423 16.38 45.59 -21.12
N PHE A 424 15.37 45.59 -20.25
CA PHE A 424 15.04 44.45 -19.39
C PHE A 424 14.59 43.22 -20.20
N ILE A 425 13.82 43.42 -21.27
CA ILE A 425 13.41 42.37 -22.21
C ILE A 425 14.63 41.80 -22.95
N ASN A 426 15.54 42.64 -23.44
CA ASN A 426 16.76 42.19 -24.11
C ASN A 426 17.65 41.38 -23.16
N THR A 427 17.82 41.81 -21.92
CA THR A 427 18.56 41.03 -20.91
C THR A 427 17.86 39.69 -20.63
N ILE A 428 16.52 39.62 -20.58
CA ILE A 428 15.80 38.34 -20.47
C ILE A 428 16.02 37.45 -21.71
N ILE A 429 16.12 38.03 -22.91
CA ILE A 429 16.40 37.28 -24.14
C ILE A 429 17.84 36.72 -24.11
N GLU A 430 18.84 37.52 -23.77
CA GLU A 430 20.24 37.07 -23.60
C GLU A 430 20.34 35.94 -22.56
N ASP A 431 19.66 36.10 -21.42
CA ASP A 431 19.59 35.13 -20.32
C ASP A 431 18.90 33.81 -20.73
N ILE A 432 17.93 33.87 -21.66
CA ILE A 432 17.28 32.70 -22.28
C ILE A 432 18.16 32.06 -23.36
N GLU A 433 18.83 32.86 -24.20
CA GLU A 433 19.70 32.37 -25.27
C GLU A 433 20.94 31.65 -24.73
N GLU A 434 21.50 32.09 -23.59
CA GLU A 434 22.56 31.36 -22.89
C GLU A 434 22.04 30.06 -22.24
N LYS A 435 20.86 30.09 -21.62
CA LYS A 435 20.34 28.95 -20.83
C LYS A 435 19.64 27.88 -21.68
N ALA A 436 19.08 28.23 -22.83
CA ALA A 436 18.41 27.31 -23.75
C ALA A 436 19.30 26.13 -24.21
N PRO A 437 20.53 26.32 -24.74
CA PRO A 437 21.38 25.21 -25.14
C PRO A 437 21.82 24.34 -23.96
N TYR A 438 22.06 24.93 -22.79
CA TYR A 438 22.38 24.18 -21.57
C TYR A 438 21.21 23.32 -21.08
N LEU A 439 19.99 23.89 -21.03
CA LEU A 439 18.77 23.17 -20.69
C LEU A 439 18.47 22.05 -21.69
N MET A 440 18.56 22.31 -23.00
CA MET A 440 18.29 21.31 -24.02
C MET A 440 19.32 20.17 -24.01
N LYS A 441 20.60 20.49 -23.76
CA LYS A 441 21.65 19.47 -23.60
C LYS A 441 21.38 18.61 -22.36
N LYS A 442 21.11 19.23 -21.21
CA LYS A 442 20.80 18.51 -19.97
C LYS A 442 19.56 17.62 -20.13
N GLN A 443 18.49 18.12 -20.73
CA GLN A 443 17.29 17.33 -21.02
C GLN A 443 17.59 16.11 -21.90
N LYS A 444 18.46 16.23 -22.91
CA LYS A 444 18.89 15.09 -23.74
C LYS A 444 19.74 14.09 -22.95
N GLU A 445 20.63 14.54 -22.08
CA GLU A 445 21.46 13.66 -21.23
C GLU A 445 20.63 12.94 -20.16
N ASP A 446 19.68 13.63 -19.52
CA ASP A 446 18.77 13.04 -18.55
C ASP A 446 17.78 12.07 -19.24
N TYR A 447 17.26 12.41 -20.43
CA TYR A 447 16.39 11.52 -21.21
C TYR A 447 17.13 10.25 -21.68
N ALA A 448 18.37 10.38 -22.17
CA ALA A 448 19.22 9.24 -22.51
C ALA A 448 19.50 8.35 -21.28
N ARG A 449 19.72 8.94 -20.10
CA ARG A 449 19.87 8.20 -18.84
C ARG A 449 18.58 7.46 -18.47
N THR A 450 17.41 8.08 -18.62
CA THR A 450 16.13 7.39 -18.35
C THR A 450 15.84 6.27 -19.35
N LEU A 451 16.20 6.41 -20.63
CA LEU A 451 16.06 5.34 -21.62
C LEU A 451 16.92 4.13 -21.23
N LEU A 452 18.20 4.32 -20.89
CA LEU A 452 19.08 3.24 -20.43
C LEU A 452 18.59 2.57 -19.14
N GLN A 453 17.96 3.34 -18.24
CA GLN A 453 17.32 2.79 -17.04
C GLN A 453 16.07 1.97 -17.37
N VAL A 454 15.26 2.39 -18.34
CA VAL A 454 14.08 1.66 -18.82
C VAL A 454 14.49 0.38 -19.56
N GLU A 455 15.53 0.42 -20.40
CA GLU A 455 16.09 -0.76 -21.05
C GLU A 455 16.63 -1.76 -20.03
N SER A 456 17.42 -1.31 -19.04
CA SER A 456 17.92 -2.18 -17.96
C SER A 456 16.79 -2.75 -17.09
N ALA A 457 15.77 -1.95 -16.77
CA ALA A 457 14.59 -2.41 -16.04
C ALA A 457 13.81 -3.46 -16.86
N LYS A 458 13.70 -3.27 -18.18
CA LYS A 458 13.09 -4.24 -19.09
C LYS A 458 13.88 -5.54 -19.13
N THR A 459 15.21 -5.51 -19.35
CA THR A 459 16.02 -6.74 -19.37
C THR A 459 15.96 -7.50 -18.05
N ASN A 460 15.86 -6.79 -16.93
CA ASN A 460 15.68 -7.41 -15.62
C ASN A 460 14.28 -8.03 -15.50
N MET A 461 13.22 -7.38 -15.99
CA MET A 461 11.86 -7.92 -15.99
C MET A 461 11.73 -9.15 -16.91
N ASP A 462 12.31 -9.10 -18.12
CA ASP A 462 12.35 -10.22 -19.06
C ASP A 462 13.09 -11.43 -18.45
N ALA A 463 14.18 -11.20 -17.70
CA ALA A 463 14.88 -12.24 -16.96
C ALA A 463 14.06 -12.83 -15.79
N MET A 464 13.39 -11.99 -15.01
CA MET A 464 12.50 -12.44 -13.92
C MET A 464 11.28 -13.22 -14.44
N LEU A 465 10.76 -12.88 -15.62
CA LEU A 465 9.69 -13.64 -16.28
C LEU A 465 10.19 -15.01 -16.73
N ALA A 466 11.39 -15.11 -17.30
CA ALA A 466 11.99 -16.39 -17.68
C ALA A 466 12.29 -17.28 -16.46
N GLU A 467 12.76 -16.70 -15.35
CA GLU A 467 12.97 -17.44 -14.09
C GLU A 467 11.64 -17.91 -13.49
N LEU A 468 10.60 -17.07 -13.48
CA LEU A 468 9.25 -17.44 -13.02
C LEU A 468 8.68 -18.59 -13.87
N GLN A 469 8.79 -18.51 -15.20
CA GLN A 469 8.33 -19.59 -16.09
C GLN A 469 9.05 -20.90 -15.78
N LYS A 470 10.40 -20.87 -15.68
CA LYS A 470 11.20 -22.04 -15.30
C LYS A 470 10.74 -22.65 -13.97
N VAL A 471 10.51 -21.83 -12.94
CA VAL A 471 10.01 -22.30 -11.63
C VAL A 471 8.60 -22.88 -11.74
N THR A 472 7.73 -22.35 -12.61
CA THR A 472 6.41 -22.98 -12.86
C THR A 472 6.51 -24.32 -13.58
N ASP A 473 7.46 -24.49 -14.50
CA ASP A 473 7.70 -25.76 -15.21
C ASP A 473 8.30 -26.81 -14.27
N GLU A 474 9.33 -26.48 -13.50
CA GLU A 474 9.89 -27.33 -12.43
C GLU A 474 8.81 -27.71 -11.39
N GLY A 475 7.98 -26.74 -11.00
CA GLY A 475 6.84 -26.96 -10.10
C GLY A 475 5.72 -27.83 -10.69
N ASN A 476 5.58 -27.87 -12.02
CA ASN A 476 4.63 -28.74 -12.71
C ASN A 476 5.19 -30.16 -12.93
N GLU A 477 6.50 -30.29 -13.17
CA GLU A 477 7.20 -31.59 -13.18
C GLU A 477 7.18 -32.23 -11.79
N ALA A 478 7.47 -31.48 -10.73
CA ALA A 478 7.36 -31.94 -9.36
C ALA A 478 5.96 -32.43 -8.99
N LYS A 479 4.90 -31.79 -9.50
CA LYS A 479 3.50 -32.29 -9.35
C LYS A 479 3.28 -33.59 -10.11
N LYS A 480 3.81 -33.74 -11.33
CA LYS A 480 3.68 -34.96 -12.14
C LYS A 480 4.38 -36.15 -11.47
N THR A 481 5.61 -35.97 -11.00
CA THR A 481 6.37 -37.02 -10.29
C THR A 481 5.74 -37.36 -8.94
N ALA A 482 5.27 -36.37 -8.16
CA ALA A 482 4.51 -36.62 -6.94
C ALA A 482 3.22 -37.41 -7.20
N ALA A 483 2.44 -37.06 -8.23
CA ALA A 483 1.22 -37.78 -8.59
C ALA A 483 1.50 -39.23 -9.05
N PHE A 484 2.60 -39.45 -9.78
CA PHE A 484 3.09 -40.79 -10.11
C PHE A 484 3.45 -41.60 -8.86
N HIS A 485 4.27 -41.04 -7.97
CA HIS A 485 4.65 -41.72 -6.72
C HIS A 485 3.46 -41.97 -5.77
N VAL A 486 2.43 -41.12 -5.77
CA VAL A 486 1.19 -41.37 -5.02
C VAL A 486 0.41 -42.56 -5.58
N ARG A 487 0.26 -42.66 -6.91
CA ARG A 487 -0.36 -43.85 -7.55
C ARG A 487 0.44 -45.12 -7.25
N GLU A 488 1.76 -45.05 -7.36
CA GLU A 488 2.64 -46.18 -7.08
C GLU A 488 2.60 -46.61 -5.61
N ASN A 489 2.57 -45.65 -4.68
CA ASN A 489 2.44 -45.95 -3.26
C ASN A 489 1.07 -46.56 -2.91
N LEU A 490 -0.01 -46.20 -3.62
CA LEU A 490 -1.32 -46.85 -3.49
C LEU A 490 -1.30 -48.27 -4.06
N ARG A 491 -0.65 -48.51 -5.21
CA ARG A 491 -0.45 -49.85 -5.78
C ARG A 491 0.30 -50.77 -4.83
N LEU A 492 1.48 -50.34 -4.37
CA LEU A 492 2.31 -51.10 -3.43
C LEU A 492 1.61 -51.36 -2.08
N LYS A 493 0.74 -50.44 -1.63
CA LYS A 493 -0.12 -50.67 -0.45
C LYS A 493 -1.18 -51.75 -0.71
N ALA A 494 -1.83 -51.75 -1.87
CA ALA A 494 -2.79 -52.81 -2.22
C ALA A 494 -2.10 -54.18 -2.28
N GLU A 495 -0.99 -54.27 -3.03
CA GLU A 495 -0.15 -55.48 -3.11
C GLU A 495 0.30 -55.97 -1.72
N LEU A 496 0.76 -55.06 -0.85
CA LEU A 496 1.13 -55.41 0.53
C LEU A 496 -0.06 -55.93 1.34
N THR A 497 -1.27 -55.36 1.20
CA THR A 497 -2.45 -55.88 1.92
C THR A 497 -2.89 -57.24 1.41
N ASP A 498 -2.75 -57.53 0.12
CA ASP A 498 -3.12 -58.82 -0.46
C ASP A 498 -2.09 -59.92 -0.13
N VAL A 499 -0.79 -59.61 -0.16
CA VAL A 499 0.26 -60.52 0.35
C VAL A 499 0.10 -60.75 1.86
N SER A 500 -0.28 -59.73 2.63
CA SER A 500 -0.58 -59.89 4.07
C SER A 500 -1.75 -60.85 4.31
N LYS A 501 -2.82 -60.75 3.50
CA LYS A 501 -3.95 -61.70 3.55
C LYS A 501 -3.52 -63.12 3.18
N GLN A 502 -2.70 -63.29 2.14
CA GLN A 502 -2.13 -64.59 1.77
C GLN A 502 -1.37 -65.21 2.94
N VAL A 503 -0.47 -64.46 3.58
CA VAL A 503 0.31 -64.94 4.73
C VAL A 503 -0.59 -65.30 5.92
N CYS A 504 -1.58 -64.47 6.26
CA CYS A 504 -2.54 -64.80 7.32
C CYS A 504 -3.39 -66.03 7.01
N PHE A 505 -3.82 -66.22 5.75
CA PHE A 505 -4.59 -67.39 5.32
C PHE A 505 -3.75 -68.67 5.37
N LEU A 506 -2.53 -68.62 4.85
CA LEU A 506 -1.59 -69.75 4.87
C LEU A 506 -1.17 -70.13 6.31
N LEU A 507 -0.98 -69.16 7.20
CA LEU A 507 -0.75 -69.43 8.63
C LEU A 507 -1.94 -70.14 9.27
N LYS A 508 -3.17 -69.67 9.01
CA LYS A 508 -4.42 -70.27 9.49
C LYS A 508 -4.59 -71.72 9.00
N GLU A 509 -4.27 -72.01 7.74
CA GLU A 509 -4.28 -73.37 7.18
C GLU A 509 -3.20 -74.26 7.81
N VAL A 510 -1.96 -73.77 7.94
CA VAL A 510 -0.85 -74.51 8.57
C VAL A 510 -1.11 -74.79 10.05
N GLU A 511 -1.76 -73.88 10.78
CA GLU A 511 -2.19 -74.11 12.17
C GLU A 511 -3.30 -75.16 12.26
N GLN A 512 -4.31 -75.13 11.39
CA GLN A 512 -5.34 -76.17 11.33
C GLN A 512 -4.77 -77.55 10.99
N ALA A 513 -3.86 -77.62 10.00
CA ALA A 513 -3.17 -78.86 9.63
C ALA A 513 -2.30 -79.42 10.78
N ARG A 514 -1.69 -78.54 11.60
CA ARG A 514 -0.93 -78.93 12.80
C ARG A 514 -1.83 -79.32 13.99
N ALA A 515 -3.01 -78.73 14.12
CA ALA A 515 -3.94 -79.00 15.21
C ALA A 515 -4.62 -80.39 15.11
N GLY A 516 -4.59 -81.02 13.94
CA GLY A 516 -5.05 -82.41 13.74
C GLY A 516 -6.56 -82.62 13.95
N PHE A 517 -7.36 -81.55 14.00
CA PHE A 517 -8.76 -81.60 14.39
C PHE A 517 -9.68 -81.63 13.17
N ALA A 518 -10.08 -82.83 12.74
CA ALA A 518 -11.14 -83.01 11.77
C ALA A 518 -12.51 -82.66 12.40
N GLY A 519 -12.93 -81.39 12.32
CA GLY A 519 -14.10 -80.91 13.05
C GLY A 519 -14.82 -79.71 12.44
N LEU A 520 -15.92 -80.02 11.73
CA LEU A 520 -16.98 -79.13 11.21
C LEU A 520 -16.60 -78.15 10.09
N PRO A 521 -17.47 -77.98 9.06
CA PRO A 521 -17.40 -76.81 8.19
C PRO A 521 -17.81 -75.58 8.99
N SER A 522 -16.90 -74.61 9.13
CA SER A 522 -17.24 -73.33 9.74
C SER A 522 -18.07 -72.50 8.77
N ASN A 523 -19.39 -72.54 8.93
CA ASN A 523 -20.30 -71.58 8.32
C ASN A 523 -20.03 -70.18 8.91
N ALA A 524 -19.02 -69.51 8.35
CA ALA A 524 -18.81 -68.08 8.48
C ALA A 524 -19.53 -67.33 7.34
N ASP A 525 -20.77 -67.74 7.03
CA ASP A 525 -21.74 -66.91 6.30
C ASP A 525 -22.08 -65.70 7.17
N VAL A 526 -21.21 -64.69 7.17
CA VAL A 526 -21.51 -63.36 7.69
C VAL A 526 -22.41 -62.66 6.67
N SER A 527 -23.67 -63.10 6.66
CA SER A 527 -24.74 -62.48 5.87
C SER A 527 -24.95 -61.02 6.31
N GLY A 528 -25.30 -60.15 5.35
CA GLY A 528 -25.74 -58.78 5.63
C GLY A 528 -24.84 -57.66 5.11
N GLY A 529 -24.40 -57.73 3.85
CA GLY A 529 -23.64 -56.64 3.22
C GLY A 529 -23.62 -56.70 1.69
N GLU A 530 -24.67 -56.20 1.02
CA GLU A 530 -24.67 -55.95 -0.43
C GLU A 530 -23.72 -54.77 -0.77
N ALA A 531 -22.43 -55.07 -0.87
CA ALA A 531 -21.39 -54.12 -1.26
C ALA A 531 -20.78 -54.53 -2.61
N ASN A 532 -21.13 -53.80 -3.68
CA ASN A 532 -20.66 -54.05 -5.07
C ASN A 532 -19.16 -53.74 -5.31
N SER A 533 -18.29 -54.00 -4.33
CA SER A 533 -16.84 -53.89 -4.46
C SER A 533 -16.25 -55.20 -4.97
N SER A 534 -16.12 -55.30 -6.30
CA SER A 534 -15.43 -56.40 -6.99
C SER A 534 -14.02 -56.68 -6.45
N SER A 535 -13.33 -55.65 -5.93
CA SER A 535 -12.03 -55.75 -5.25
C SER A 535 -12.03 -56.71 -4.05
N LEU A 536 -13.12 -56.81 -3.27
CA LEU A 536 -13.20 -57.74 -2.14
C LEU A 536 -13.31 -59.18 -2.62
N LEU A 537 -14.19 -59.45 -3.59
CA LEU A 537 -14.38 -60.79 -4.18
C LEU A 537 -13.12 -61.31 -4.88
N ILE A 538 -12.31 -60.42 -5.49
CA ILE A 538 -11.00 -60.76 -6.06
C ILE A 538 -10.02 -61.11 -4.93
N SER A 539 -9.92 -60.25 -3.92
CA SER A 539 -8.99 -60.40 -2.80
C SER A 539 -9.29 -61.61 -1.88
N GLU A 540 -10.54 -62.08 -1.85
CA GLU A 540 -10.94 -63.24 -1.04
C GLU A 540 -10.92 -64.57 -1.81
N LYS A 541 -10.97 -64.57 -3.15
CA LYS A 541 -11.19 -65.79 -3.97
C LYS A 541 -10.17 -66.05 -5.08
N LEU A 542 -9.40 -65.05 -5.49
CA LEU A 542 -8.33 -65.18 -6.50
C LEU A 542 -6.93 -64.94 -5.90
N VAL A 543 -6.84 -64.21 -4.78
CA VAL A 543 -5.58 -63.87 -4.10
C VAL A 543 -5.16 -64.92 -3.07
N THR A 544 -6.09 -65.47 -2.29
CA THR A 544 -5.85 -66.51 -1.29
C THR A 544 -5.78 -67.92 -1.90
N PHE A 545 -5.09 -68.83 -1.20
CA PHE A 545 -4.96 -70.25 -1.52
C PHE A 545 -4.52 -71.01 -0.26
N GLY A 546 -5.00 -72.25 -0.07
CA GLY A 546 -4.51 -73.16 0.97
C GLY A 546 -3.49 -74.17 0.44
N ASN A 547 -3.69 -74.66 -0.78
CA ASN A 547 -2.82 -75.67 -1.42
C ASN A 547 -2.23 -75.21 -2.77
N ILE A 548 -1.14 -75.86 -3.18
CA ILE A 548 -0.42 -75.51 -4.43
C ILE A 548 -1.25 -75.77 -5.70
N GLU A 549 -2.20 -76.70 -5.65
CA GLU A 549 -3.16 -76.97 -6.73
C GLU A 549 -4.17 -75.83 -6.88
N GLU A 550 -4.64 -75.26 -5.76
CA GLU A 550 -5.52 -74.08 -5.76
C GLU A 550 -4.78 -72.84 -6.25
N LEU A 551 -3.52 -72.66 -5.86
CA LEU A 551 -2.66 -71.60 -6.39
C LEU A 551 -2.49 -71.74 -7.91
N HIS A 552 -2.29 -72.96 -8.42
CA HIS A 552 -2.20 -73.21 -9.88
C HIS A 552 -3.53 -72.87 -10.57
N LEU A 553 -4.66 -73.31 -10.02
CA LEU A 553 -6.01 -73.05 -10.54
C LEU A 553 -6.34 -71.55 -10.53
N ASN A 554 -5.97 -70.82 -9.47
CA ASN A 554 -6.18 -69.38 -9.37
C ASN A 554 -5.23 -68.59 -10.28
N ASN A 555 -3.98 -69.03 -10.45
CA ASN A 555 -3.06 -68.47 -11.45
C ASN A 555 -3.61 -68.66 -12.89
N GLN A 556 -4.17 -69.83 -13.20
CA GLN A 556 -4.80 -70.10 -14.50
C GLN A 556 -6.00 -69.18 -14.76
N LYS A 557 -6.86 -68.95 -13.76
CA LYS A 557 -7.98 -67.97 -13.85
C LYS A 557 -7.46 -66.54 -14.02
N LEU A 558 -6.45 -66.14 -13.25
CA LEU A 558 -5.83 -64.81 -13.36
C LEU A 558 -5.21 -64.60 -14.74
N LEU A 559 -4.52 -65.58 -15.31
CA LEU A 559 -3.98 -65.50 -16.67
C LEU A 559 -5.08 -65.41 -17.74
N ALA A 560 -6.23 -66.05 -17.55
CA ALA A 560 -7.38 -65.90 -18.44
C ALA A 560 -7.98 -64.48 -18.34
N LEU A 561 -8.23 -63.99 -17.12
CA LEU A 561 -8.75 -62.64 -16.88
C LEU A 561 -7.79 -61.54 -17.36
N VAL A 562 -6.48 -61.70 -17.14
CA VAL A 562 -5.46 -60.75 -17.62
C VAL A 562 -5.44 -60.70 -19.15
N ARG A 563 -5.59 -61.85 -19.84
CA ARG A 563 -5.70 -61.86 -21.31
C ARG A 563 -6.98 -61.15 -21.78
N GLU A 564 -8.13 -61.46 -21.17
CA GLU A 564 -9.42 -60.83 -21.51
C GLU A 564 -9.42 -59.31 -21.25
N LEU A 565 -8.81 -58.87 -20.14
CA LEU A 565 -8.64 -57.45 -19.82
C LEU A 565 -7.61 -56.78 -20.71
N THR A 566 -6.59 -57.50 -21.18
CA THR A 566 -5.62 -56.97 -22.15
C THR A 566 -6.26 -56.78 -23.51
N THR A 567 -7.05 -57.75 -24.02
CA THR A 567 -7.77 -57.58 -25.29
C THR A 567 -8.81 -56.46 -25.20
N LYS A 568 -9.57 -56.38 -24.09
CA LYS A 568 -10.52 -55.27 -23.88
C LYS A 568 -9.83 -53.92 -23.77
N LYS A 569 -8.68 -53.84 -23.11
CA LYS A 569 -7.90 -52.59 -23.03
C LYS A 569 -7.28 -52.22 -24.38
N GLU A 570 -6.83 -53.20 -25.17
CA GLU A 570 -6.39 -53.00 -26.55
C GLU A 570 -7.54 -52.62 -27.50
N GLU A 571 -8.79 -52.96 -27.17
CA GLU A 571 -9.99 -52.51 -27.88
C GLU A 571 -10.33 -51.07 -27.45
N GLU A 572 -10.39 -50.78 -26.15
CA GLU A 572 -10.60 -49.43 -25.60
C GLU A 572 -9.50 -48.42 -25.99
N GLU A 573 -8.25 -48.85 -26.15
CA GLU A 573 -7.16 -47.97 -26.61
C GLU A 573 -7.22 -47.74 -28.12
N LYS A 574 -7.70 -48.71 -28.92
CA LYS A 574 -8.00 -48.46 -30.35
C LYS A 574 -9.20 -47.52 -30.52
N GLU A 575 -10.27 -47.71 -29.75
CA GLU A 575 -11.43 -46.80 -29.77
C GLU A 575 -11.03 -45.37 -29.35
N LYS A 576 -10.10 -45.21 -28.39
CA LYS A 576 -9.54 -43.89 -28.02
C LYS A 576 -8.59 -43.33 -29.08
N ASP A 577 -7.72 -44.15 -29.67
CA ASP A 577 -6.81 -43.74 -30.75
C ASP A 577 -7.55 -43.45 -32.08
N ASP A 578 -8.80 -43.89 -32.24
CA ASP A 578 -9.71 -43.47 -33.32
C ASP A 578 -10.51 -42.20 -32.96
N LEU A 579 -10.85 -41.99 -31.68
CA LEU A 579 -11.57 -40.81 -31.18
C LEU A 579 -10.69 -39.56 -31.04
N ASP A 580 -9.49 -39.67 -30.48
CA ASP A 580 -8.55 -38.54 -30.29
C ASP A 580 -8.20 -37.82 -31.61
N PRO A 581 -7.88 -38.49 -32.74
CA PRO A 581 -7.72 -37.82 -34.03
C PRO A 581 -9.04 -37.34 -34.66
N GLN A 582 -10.20 -37.59 -34.03
CA GLN A 582 -11.50 -37.04 -34.41
C GLN A 582 -11.81 -35.79 -33.58
N GLU A 583 -11.54 -35.81 -32.28
CA GLU A 583 -11.60 -34.63 -31.40
C GLU A 583 -10.52 -33.59 -31.76
N LEU A 584 -9.30 -34.00 -32.09
CA LEU A 584 -8.25 -33.12 -32.63
C LEU A 584 -8.65 -32.45 -33.95
N LYS A 585 -9.42 -33.12 -34.82
CA LYS A 585 -9.96 -32.48 -36.03
C LYS A 585 -10.99 -31.42 -35.66
N LEU A 586 -11.94 -31.76 -34.78
CA LEU A 586 -12.98 -30.84 -34.32
C LEU A 586 -12.41 -29.62 -33.59
N ALA A 587 -11.36 -29.81 -32.78
CA ALA A 587 -10.64 -28.75 -32.07
C ALA A 587 -9.88 -27.82 -33.03
N ASN A 588 -9.18 -28.38 -34.03
CA ASN A 588 -8.52 -27.55 -35.06
C ASN A 588 -9.54 -26.77 -35.92
N GLU A 589 -10.69 -27.38 -36.24
CA GLU A 589 -11.78 -26.71 -36.95
C GLU A 589 -12.38 -25.56 -36.11
N LEU A 590 -12.55 -25.75 -34.80
CA LEU A 590 -12.95 -24.68 -33.86
C LEU A 590 -11.91 -23.55 -33.77
N VAL A 591 -10.62 -23.88 -33.70
CA VAL A 591 -9.53 -22.89 -33.63
C VAL A 591 -9.46 -22.05 -34.92
N MET A 592 -9.58 -22.69 -36.09
CA MET A 592 -9.67 -22.00 -37.38
C MET A 592 -10.88 -21.05 -37.45
N LEU A 593 -12.04 -21.48 -36.93
CA LEU A 593 -13.23 -20.62 -36.86
C LEU A 593 -12.99 -19.42 -35.92
N SER A 594 -12.36 -19.62 -34.76
CA SER A 594 -12.04 -18.51 -33.85
C SER A 594 -11.04 -17.50 -34.44
N SER A 595 -9.98 -17.94 -35.13
CA SER A 595 -9.04 -17.00 -35.77
C SER A 595 -9.71 -16.18 -36.87
N THR A 596 -10.58 -16.79 -37.68
CA THR A 596 -11.35 -16.05 -38.70
C THR A 596 -12.36 -15.05 -38.11
N ALA A 597 -12.77 -15.23 -36.86
CA ALA A 597 -13.62 -14.27 -36.16
C ALA A 597 -12.81 -13.09 -35.58
N GLU A 598 -11.64 -13.36 -35.00
CA GLU A 598 -10.74 -12.32 -34.46
C GLU A 598 -10.20 -11.41 -35.57
N ASP A 599 -9.75 -11.98 -36.70
CA ASP A 599 -9.32 -11.19 -37.87
C ASP A 599 -10.46 -10.28 -38.38
N GLY A 600 -11.70 -10.77 -38.38
CA GLY A 600 -12.90 -10.01 -38.78
C GLY A 600 -13.24 -8.86 -37.83
N GLU A 601 -13.09 -9.02 -36.51
CA GLU A 601 -13.27 -7.90 -35.57
C GLU A 601 -12.17 -6.84 -35.70
N ILE A 602 -10.95 -7.23 -36.10
CA ILE A 602 -9.83 -6.32 -36.29
C ILE A 602 -10.04 -5.42 -37.53
N GLU A 603 -10.47 -5.96 -38.67
CA GLU A 603 -10.78 -5.15 -39.87
C GLU A 603 -11.91 -4.12 -39.59
N ILE A 604 -12.94 -4.53 -38.83
CA ILE A 604 -14.06 -3.64 -38.46
C ILE A 604 -13.56 -2.48 -37.57
N ARG A 605 -12.65 -2.73 -36.62
CA ARG A 605 -12.10 -1.67 -35.75
C ARG A 605 -11.19 -0.68 -36.47
N ILE A 606 -10.42 -1.13 -37.47
CA ILE A 606 -9.52 -0.26 -38.24
C ILE A 606 -10.31 0.72 -39.13
N SER A 607 -11.56 0.40 -39.47
CA SER A 607 -12.42 1.23 -40.34
C SER A 607 -13.16 2.38 -39.64
N VAL A 608 -12.96 2.60 -38.33
CA VAL A 608 -13.76 3.52 -37.49
C VAL A 608 -12.89 4.45 -36.60
N GLY A 609 -11.58 4.51 -36.85
CA GLY A 609 -10.62 5.40 -36.16
C GLY A 609 -10.05 6.49 -37.07
#